data_AF-A0A0T6LSR1-F1
#
_entry.id   AF-A0A0T6LSR1-F1
#
_cell.length_a   1.000
_cell.length_b   1.000
_cell.length_c   1.000
_cell.angle_alpha   90.00
_cell.angle_beta   90.00
_cell.angle_gamma   90.00
#
_symmetry.space_group_name_H-M   'P 1'
#
loop_
_entity.id
_entity.type
_entity.pdbx_description
1 polymer ?
#
loop_
_entity_poly.entity_id
_entity_poly.type
_entity_poly.pdbx_seq_one_letter_code
_entity_poly.pdbx_strand_id
1 'polypeptide(L)'
;MAHTMHELTHHADIAAALADPALVPELPSAADGGPAGASVAWLRATVARFSSGESHRRRRALVEAELARLEPAALRRAVAAGPEGEVRVRVVRALAEALGMPEPGAVAEGVTVVAGAYFGAGAAAVDAAADEAVARLVALLVPGATDEAALETAANRIGLLVQACAATAALVEAAAGSDAPLARVLREAPPVAAMRRVAARATRVAGREIAEGDVVLLDLSTANRAHPVPLTFGAPPRVCPGRAHALAMADGLLRRPRTAFARLHDQTAPLLLPNAWDHASAAMLVARGFQAVGTTSLGVAAAAGLPDGAAATVEETLALARRLGRGSFLFTVDVEGGFSDDPEEVAELAGRLYDVGAAGINLEDGRPDGTLAPVELHASKIAAVRSAVPALFVNARTDTHWLGRQEEETETRLAVYEQAGAHGVFVPGLSDPEQIAALTATLTVPLNILYTPTGPTLADLAALGVRRISLGSLLYRNALAAAVTTATAVRDGLPVEGATLSYAEVQALGVPAGTPRRALRRDS
;
A
#
# COMPACT_ATOMS: atom_id res chain seq x y z
N MET A 1 23.92 38.07 -5.02
CA MET A 1 22.86 38.19 -6.06
C MET A 1 21.53 37.95 -5.36
N ALA A 2 20.47 38.69 -5.70
CA ALA A 2 19.15 38.40 -5.13
C ALA A 2 18.67 37.07 -5.72
N HIS A 3 18.57 36.03 -4.88
CA HIS A 3 18.02 34.74 -5.30
C HIS A 3 16.52 34.89 -5.56
N THR A 4 16.07 34.39 -6.70
CA THR A 4 14.65 34.42 -7.06
C THR A 4 13.94 33.22 -6.44
N MET A 5 12.70 33.41 -5.99
CA MET A 5 11.84 32.33 -5.54
C MET A 5 10.86 31.97 -6.65
N HIS A 6 10.85 30.70 -7.04
CA HIS A 6 9.95 30.12 -8.04
C HIS A 6 8.92 29.25 -7.34
N GLU A 7 7.63 29.50 -7.57
CA GLU A 7 6.56 28.68 -6.99
C GLU A 7 5.92 27.78 -8.05
N LEU A 8 5.83 26.48 -7.74
CA LEU A 8 5.20 25.46 -8.58
C LEU A 8 4.00 24.86 -7.84
N THR A 9 2.84 24.90 -8.50
CA THR A 9 1.55 24.46 -7.94
C THR A 9 0.88 23.36 -8.78
N HIS A 10 1.34 23.12 -10.01
CA HIS A 10 0.83 22.06 -10.87
C HIS A 10 1.54 20.73 -10.58
N HIS A 11 0.77 19.64 -10.55
CA HIS A 11 1.28 18.30 -10.23
C HIS A 11 2.46 17.88 -11.13
N ALA A 12 2.33 18.02 -12.44
CA ALA A 12 3.38 17.66 -13.39
C ALA A 12 4.67 18.49 -13.21
N ASP A 13 4.53 19.78 -12.92
CA ASP A 13 5.67 20.68 -12.68
C ASP A 13 6.43 20.30 -11.41
N ILE A 14 5.69 19.97 -10.34
CA ILE A 14 6.29 19.51 -9.08
C ILE A 14 6.96 18.15 -9.27
N ALA A 15 6.32 17.21 -9.98
CA ALA A 15 6.93 15.91 -10.28
C ALA A 15 8.25 16.08 -11.07
N ALA A 16 8.26 16.94 -12.09
CA ALA A 16 9.47 17.29 -12.83
C ALA A 16 10.54 17.90 -11.92
N ALA A 17 10.16 18.82 -11.02
CA ALA A 17 11.07 19.43 -10.06
C ALA A 17 11.66 18.42 -9.06
N LEU A 18 10.88 17.41 -8.64
CA LEU A 18 11.36 16.33 -7.77
C LEU A 18 12.31 15.38 -8.50
N ALA A 19 12.14 15.20 -9.82
CA ALA A 19 13.00 14.37 -10.65
C ALA A 19 14.32 15.07 -11.03
N ASP A 20 14.36 16.40 -11.07
CA ASP A 20 15.54 17.16 -11.48
C ASP A 20 16.70 17.01 -10.47
N PRO A 21 17.87 16.49 -10.89
CA PRO A 21 19.02 16.34 -10.02
C PRO A 21 19.67 17.65 -9.56
N ALA A 22 19.43 18.77 -10.24
CA ALA A 22 19.92 20.09 -9.85
C ALA A 22 19.11 20.69 -8.69
N LEU A 23 17.86 20.26 -8.48
CA LEU A 23 17.02 20.72 -7.39
C LEU A 23 17.23 19.84 -6.14
N VAL A 24 17.96 20.39 -5.17
CA VAL A 24 18.33 19.70 -3.93
C VAL A 24 17.57 20.27 -2.73
N PRO A 25 17.44 19.54 -1.61
CA PRO A 25 17.06 20.16 -0.34
C PRO A 25 18.01 21.32 -0.02
N GLU A 26 17.53 22.33 0.69
CA GLU A 26 18.40 23.38 1.24
C GLU A 26 19.45 22.74 2.16
N LEU A 27 20.72 22.86 1.78
CA LEU A 27 21.84 22.24 2.51
C LEU A 27 22.33 23.23 3.59
N PRO A 28 22.66 22.74 4.80
CA PRO A 28 23.35 23.54 5.81
C PRO A 28 24.63 24.15 5.23
N SER A 29 24.95 25.38 5.65
CA SER A 29 26.21 26.02 5.30
C SER A 29 27.37 25.29 5.98
N ALA A 30 28.58 25.34 5.39
CA ALA A 30 29.77 24.78 6.04
C ALA A 30 30.12 25.46 7.38
N ALA A 31 29.62 26.69 7.60
CA ALA A 31 29.74 27.42 8.85
C ALA A 31 28.68 27.00 9.91
N ASP A 32 27.67 26.21 9.51
CA ASP A 32 26.64 25.69 10.41
C ASP A 32 27.11 24.40 11.12
N GLY A 33 28.38 24.03 11.03
CA GLY A 33 28.96 22.85 11.69
C GLY A 33 29.07 23.05 13.19
N GLY A 34 27.98 22.84 13.93
CA GLY A 34 28.00 22.79 15.39
C GLY A 34 28.82 21.58 15.91
N PRO A 35 29.04 21.48 17.23
CA PRO A 35 29.82 20.39 17.82
C PRO A 35 29.31 19.00 17.40
N ALA A 36 30.25 18.15 16.98
CA ALA A 36 29.94 16.80 16.52
C ALA A 36 29.26 16.00 17.64
N GLY A 37 28.17 15.32 17.31
CA GLY A 37 27.40 14.53 18.26
C GLY A 37 26.55 15.34 19.24
N ALA A 38 26.55 16.68 19.18
CA ALA A 38 25.97 17.51 20.24
C ALA A 38 25.20 18.74 19.75
N SER A 39 24.86 18.81 18.46
CA SER A 39 24.05 19.91 17.93
C SER A 39 23.11 19.49 16.82
N VAL A 40 21.98 20.18 16.69
CA VAL A 40 21.03 20.04 15.58
C VAL A 40 21.71 20.37 14.25
N ALA A 41 22.63 21.33 14.25
CA ALA A 41 23.35 21.76 13.08
C ALA A 41 24.29 20.66 12.55
N TRP A 42 25.03 19.98 13.44
CA TRP A 42 25.76 18.74 13.13
C TRP A 42 24.81 17.64 12.63
N LEU A 43 23.70 17.39 13.34
CA LEU A 43 22.74 16.35 12.93
C LEU A 43 22.25 16.58 11.50
N ARG A 44 21.87 17.81 11.14
CA ARG A 44 21.48 18.17 9.78
C ARG A 44 22.62 17.90 8.78
N ALA A 45 23.85 18.28 9.10
CA ALA A 45 25.01 18.03 8.22
C ALA A 45 25.34 16.54 8.02
N THR A 46 24.85 15.64 8.88
CA THR A 46 25.21 14.21 8.91
C THR A 46 24.11 13.25 8.43
N VAL A 47 22.89 13.74 8.17
CA VAL A 47 21.75 12.92 7.71
C VAL A 47 21.53 12.98 6.20
N ALA A 48 20.93 11.93 5.64
CA ALA A 48 20.61 11.85 4.21
C ALA A 48 19.75 13.03 3.71
N ARG A 49 18.78 13.50 4.52
CA ARG A 49 17.81 14.55 4.14
C ARG A 49 18.45 15.85 3.67
N PHE A 50 19.63 16.18 4.19
CA PHE A 50 20.38 17.40 3.91
C PHE A 50 21.76 17.08 3.32
N SER A 51 21.82 16.02 2.52
CA SER A 51 23.02 15.59 1.80
C SER A 51 22.74 15.53 0.30
N SER A 52 23.78 15.63 -0.51
CA SER A 52 23.74 15.37 -1.95
C SER A 52 24.87 14.42 -2.36
N GLY A 53 24.86 13.98 -3.63
CA GLY A 53 25.94 13.16 -4.20
C GLY A 53 26.16 11.82 -3.49
N GLU A 54 27.42 11.47 -3.26
CA GLU A 54 27.83 10.19 -2.67
C GLU A 54 27.44 10.05 -1.20
N SER A 55 27.61 11.12 -0.40
CA SER A 55 27.19 11.13 1.01
C SER A 55 25.68 10.87 1.15
N HIS A 56 24.85 11.46 0.27
CA HIS A 56 23.42 11.15 0.24
C HIS A 56 23.16 9.67 -0.04
N ARG A 57 23.80 9.08 -1.06
CA ARG A 57 23.62 7.66 -1.39
C ARG A 57 23.99 6.75 -0.22
N ARG A 58 25.15 6.98 0.40
CA ARG A 58 25.61 6.21 1.56
C ARG A 58 24.64 6.32 2.74
N ARG A 59 24.29 7.54 3.14
CA ARG A 59 23.40 7.81 4.28
C ARG A 59 21.98 7.29 4.05
N ARG A 60 21.47 7.43 2.83
CA ARG A 60 20.17 6.87 2.44
C ARG A 60 20.16 5.35 2.52
N ALA A 61 21.23 4.68 2.05
CA ALA A 61 21.35 3.24 2.14
C ALA A 61 21.33 2.73 3.59
N LEU A 62 21.93 3.48 4.54
CA LEU A 62 21.83 3.17 5.98
C LEU A 62 20.37 3.22 6.46
N VAL A 63 19.63 4.28 6.10
CA VAL A 63 18.21 4.44 6.45
C VAL A 63 17.35 3.34 5.84
N GLU A 64 17.58 3.00 4.57
CA GLU A 64 16.85 1.93 3.89
C GLU A 64 17.14 0.56 4.52
N ALA A 65 18.37 0.29 4.96
CA ALA A 65 18.72 -0.93 5.67
C ALA A 65 18.10 -1.03 7.08
N GLU A 66 17.91 0.09 7.78
CA GLU A 66 17.10 0.14 9.01
C GLU A 66 15.63 -0.19 8.71
N LEU A 67 15.03 0.48 7.74
CA LEU A 67 13.61 0.32 7.39
C LEU A 67 13.27 -1.07 6.83
N ALA A 68 14.18 -1.68 6.07
CA ALA A 68 14.00 -3.02 5.50
C ALA A 68 13.87 -4.12 6.57
N ARG A 69 14.35 -3.86 7.80
CA ARG A 69 14.18 -4.77 8.94
C ARG A 69 12.85 -4.59 9.66
N LEU A 70 12.12 -3.52 9.36
CA LEU A 70 10.87 -3.18 10.03
C LEU A 70 9.68 -3.57 9.16
N GLU A 71 8.92 -4.57 9.60
CA GLU A 71 7.66 -4.93 8.95
C GLU A 71 6.58 -3.88 9.26
N PRO A 72 6.00 -3.19 8.25
CA PRO A 72 4.98 -2.16 8.50
C PRO A 72 3.78 -2.69 9.29
N ALA A 73 3.36 -3.93 9.02
CA ALA A 73 2.28 -4.58 9.76
C ALA A 73 2.61 -4.81 11.25
N ALA A 74 3.88 -5.06 11.60
CA ALA A 74 4.31 -5.18 12.98
C ALA A 74 4.30 -3.82 13.69
N LEU A 75 4.82 -2.78 13.04
CA LEU A 75 4.76 -1.41 13.56
C LEU A 75 3.34 -0.95 13.84
N ARG A 76 2.41 -1.21 12.92
CA ARG A 76 0.99 -0.92 13.08
C ARG A 76 0.41 -1.55 14.36
N ARG A 77 0.70 -2.82 14.60
CA ARG A 77 0.26 -3.52 15.83
C ARG A 77 0.91 -2.92 17.07
N ALA A 78 2.20 -2.61 17.00
CA ALA A 78 2.95 -2.03 18.11
C ALA A 78 2.38 -0.67 18.53
N VAL A 79 2.14 0.26 17.61
CA VAL A 79 1.56 1.58 17.96
C VAL A 79 0.12 1.49 18.47
N ALA A 80 -0.66 0.53 17.98
CA ALA A 80 -2.05 0.32 18.39
C ALA A 80 -2.15 -0.22 19.82
N ALA A 81 -1.25 -1.12 20.19
CA ALA A 81 -1.15 -1.76 21.51
C ALA A 81 -0.29 -0.96 22.53
N GLY A 82 0.49 0.00 22.04
CA GLY A 82 1.34 0.85 22.88
C GLY A 82 0.54 1.78 23.80
N PRO A 83 1.23 2.40 24.78
CA PRO A 83 0.58 3.28 25.75
C PRO A 83 -0.02 4.51 25.08
N GLU A 84 -1.09 5.03 25.68
CA GLU A 84 -1.69 6.30 25.28
C GLU A 84 -0.77 7.47 25.61
N GLY A 85 -0.97 8.58 24.91
CA GLY A 85 -0.16 9.79 25.05
C GLY A 85 -0.18 10.61 23.76
N GLU A 86 0.65 11.64 23.73
CA GLU A 86 0.84 12.49 22.56
C GLU A 86 1.24 11.66 21.33
N VAL A 87 0.60 11.92 20.19
CA VAL A 87 0.78 11.14 18.95
C VAL A 87 2.23 11.11 18.51
N ARG A 88 2.94 12.26 18.58
CA ARG A 88 4.37 12.37 18.26
C ARG A 88 5.22 11.41 19.09
N VAL A 89 5.03 11.40 20.40
CA VAL A 89 5.77 10.53 21.32
C VAL A 89 5.49 9.05 21.00
N ARG A 90 4.23 8.70 20.72
CA ARG A 90 3.84 7.33 20.36
C ARG A 90 4.50 6.84 19.07
N VAL A 91 4.49 7.67 18.02
CA VAL A 91 5.16 7.37 16.73
C VAL A 91 6.64 7.10 16.95
N VAL A 92 7.33 8.01 17.64
CA VAL A 92 8.77 7.90 17.83
C VAL A 92 9.12 6.71 18.71
N ARG A 93 8.39 6.52 19.82
CA ARG A 93 8.63 5.41 20.74
C ARG A 93 8.51 4.06 20.04
N ALA A 94 7.45 3.86 19.24
CA ALA A 94 7.25 2.59 18.55
C ALA A 94 8.34 2.31 17.50
N LEU A 95 8.80 3.34 16.78
CA LEU A 95 9.95 3.19 15.88
C LEU A 95 11.23 2.90 16.66
N ALA A 96 11.50 3.61 17.76
CA ALA A 96 12.67 3.38 18.60
C ALA A 96 12.69 1.95 19.18
N GLU A 97 11.55 1.45 19.67
CA GLU A 97 11.36 0.07 20.11
C GLU A 97 11.65 -0.92 18.98
N ALA A 98 11.05 -0.72 17.80
CA ALA A 98 11.21 -1.63 16.66
C ALA A 98 12.64 -1.61 16.08
N LEU A 99 13.34 -0.48 16.17
CA LEU A 99 14.74 -0.34 15.80
C LEU A 99 15.69 -0.90 16.87
N GLY A 100 15.19 -1.36 18.02
CA GLY A 100 16.01 -1.87 19.13
C GLY A 100 16.87 -0.80 19.77
N MET A 101 16.37 0.44 19.89
CA MET A 101 17.07 1.51 20.60
C MET A 101 16.94 1.33 22.12
N PRO A 102 17.98 1.65 22.90
CA PRO A 102 17.88 1.72 24.36
C PRO A 102 16.91 2.82 24.78
N GLU A 103 16.22 2.59 25.91
CA GLU A 103 15.29 3.54 26.53
C GLU A 103 14.34 4.26 25.54
N PRO A 104 13.47 3.53 24.82
CA PRO A 104 12.63 4.13 23.76
C PRO A 104 11.76 5.32 24.19
N GLY A 105 11.37 5.38 25.47
CA GLY A 105 10.66 6.53 26.03
C GLY A 105 11.52 7.80 26.06
N ALA A 106 12.74 7.70 26.59
CA ALA A 106 13.69 8.81 26.63
C ALA A 106 14.11 9.25 25.21
N VAL A 107 14.26 8.28 24.29
CA VAL A 107 14.48 8.57 22.86
C VAL A 107 13.31 9.38 22.29
N ALA A 108 12.06 8.99 22.57
CA ALA A 108 10.89 9.68 22.06
C ALA A 108 10.77 11.12 22.57
N GLU A 109 11.06 11.35 23.85
CA GLU A 109 11.09 12.70 24.44
C GLU A 109 12.18 13.56 23.77
N GLY A 110 13.40 13.05 23.68
CA GLY A 110 14.52 13.78 23.06
C GLY A 110 14.26 14.11 21.60
N VAL A 111 13.78 13.16 20.81
CA VAL A 111 13.47 13.36 19.39
C VAL A 111 12.35 14.38 19.20
N THR A 112 11.34 14.42 20.09
CA THR A 112 10.25 15.40 19.98
C THR A 112 10.77 16.83 20.16
N VAL A 113 11.72 17.03 21.08
CA VAL A 113 12.43 18.32 21.25
C VAL A 113 13.23 18.66 19.99
N VAL A 114 14.04 17.72 19.49
CA VAL A 114 14.86 17.94 18.28
C VAL A 114 13.97 18.26 17.06
N ALA A 115 12.84 17.57 16.90
CA ALA A 115 11.91 17.79 15.78
C ALA A 115 11.34 19.21 15.73
N GLY A 116 11.13 19.86 16.88
CA GLY A 116 10.69 21.25 16.96
C GLY A 116 11.68 22.26 16.36
N ALA A 117 12.98 21.99 16.50
CA ALA A 117 14.05 22.83 15.95
C ALA A 117 14.59 22.32 14.59
N TYR A 118 14.17 21.13 14.14
CA TYR A 118 14.81 20.44 13.02
C TYR A 118 14.67 21.12 11.66
N PHE A 119 13.65 21.99 11.46
CA PHE A 119 13.45 22.77 10.23
C PHE A 119 13.58 24.30 10.42
N GLY A 120 14.00 24.76 11.61
CA GLY A 120 14.08 26.18 12.00
C GLY A 120 14.61 27.12 10.92
N ALA A 121 13.89 28.24 10.75
CA ALA A 121 14.00 29.25 9.70
C ALA A 121 15.22 30.16 9.88
N GLY A 122 16.14 30.15 8.90
CA GLY A 122 17.23 31.11 8.81
C GLY A 122 18.30 30.97 9.91
N ALA A 123 19.56 31.14 9.53
CA ALA A 123 20.66 31.18 10.48
C ALA A 123 20.46 32.29 11.52
N ALA A 124 20.08 31.98 12.76
CA ALA A 124 20.24 32.91 13.90
C ALA A 124 19.97 32.35 15.31
N ALA A 125 19.07 31.39 15.52
CA ALA A 125 18.75 30.93 16.88
C ALA A 125 19.26 29.50 17.13
N VAL A 126 20.38 29.40 17.85
CA VAL A 126 20.80 28.15 18.51
C VAL A 126 19.70 27.76 19.49
N ASP A 127 19.08 26.59 19.29
CA ASP A 127 18.15 26.02 20.26
C ASP A 127 18.94 25.13 21.21
N ALA A 128 19.36 25.71 22.34
CA ALA A 128 20.18 25.04 23.34
C ALA A 128 19.51 23.76 23.88
N ALA A 129 18.17 23.73 23.98
CA ALA A 129 17.44 22.56 24.45
C ALA A 129 17.47 21.44 23.41
N ALA A 130 17.36 21.78 22.11
CA ALA A 130 17.47 20.82 21.03
C ALA A 130 18.90 20.29 20.86
N ASP A 131 19.92 21.14 21.00
CA ASP A 131 21.32 20.72 20.97
C ASP A 131 21.65 19.77 22.13
N GLU A 132 21.20 20.09 23.34
CA GLU A 132 21.33 19.21 24.50
C GLU A 132 20.60 17.88 24.29
N ALA A 133 19.41 17.91 23.65
CA ALA A 133 18.69 16.70 23.30
C ALA A 133 19.45 15.84 22.28
N VAL A 134 20.10 16.43 21.26
CA VAL A 134 20.99 15.69 20.35
C VAL A 134 22.14 15.05 21.10
N ALA A 135 22.81 15.80 21.98
CA ALA A 135 23.92 15.28 22.78
C ALA A 135 23.51 14.07 23.62
N ARG A 136 22.35 14.14 24.29
CA ARG A 136 21.80 13.02 25.07
C ARG A 136 21.45 11.82 24.20
N LEU A 137 20.80 12.03 23.05
CA LEU A 137 20.45 10.94 22.12
C LEU A 137 21.70 10.23 21.59
N VAL A 138 22.73 10.98 21.22
CA VAL A 138 24.00 10.40 20.75
C VAL A 138 24.68 9.62 21.87
N ALA A 139 24.79 10.20 23.07
CA ALA A 139 25.36 9.51 24.23
C ALA A 139 24.61 8.22 24.59
N LEU A 140 23.29 8.18 24.39
CA LEU A 140 22.45 7.02 24.62
C LEU A 140 22.64 5.93 23.54
N LEU A 141 22.76 6.32 22.26
CA LEU A 141 22.87 5.37 21.15
C LEU A 141 24.29 4.82 20.96
N VAL A 142 25.31 5.65 21.18
CA VAL A 142 26.73 5.33 20.96
C VAL A 142 27.59 5.88 22.10
N PRO A 143 27.53 5.28 23.32
CA PRO A 143 28.19 5.83 24.50
C PRO A 143 29.71 5.96 24.33
N GLY A 144 30.23 7.17 24.53
CA GLY A 144 31.67 7.45 24.46
C GLY A 144 32.30 7.33 23.06
N ALA A 145 31.49 7.16 22.00
CA ALA A 145 32.00 7.06 20.65
C ALA A 145 32.54 8.41 20.15
N THR A 146 33.77 8.39 19.65
CA THR A 146 34.40 9.53 18.97
C THR A 146 34.68 9.24 17.50
N ASP A 147 34.44 8.01 17.03
CA ASP A 147 34.62 7.64 15.64
C ASP A 147 33.47 8.14 14.77
N GLU A 148 33.82 8.63 13.58
CA GLU A 148 32.88 9.30 12.68
C GLU A 148 31.78 8.37 12.16
N ALA A 149 32.08 7.07 12.00
CA ALA A 149 31.14 6.09 11.46
C ALA A 149 30.01 5.75 12.44
N ALA A 150 30.33 5.56 13.72
CA ALA A 150 29.34 5.35 14.78
C ALA A 150 28.45 6.59 14.95
N LEU A 151 29.06 7.78 14.94
CA LEU A 151 28.35 9.05 15.01
C LEU A 151 27.43 9.26 13.78
N GLU A 152 27.87 8.91 12.57
CA GLU A 152 27.04 8.98 11.35
C GLU A 152 25.86 8.00 11.42
N THR A 153 26.09 6.79 11.94
CA THR A 153 25.03 5.80 12.14
C THR A 153 23.98 6.29 13.14
N ALA A 154 24.42 6.84 14.28
CA ALA A 154 23.54 7.43 15.29
C ALA A 154 22.75 8.61 14.72
N ALA A 155 23.41 9.52 13.99
CA ALA A 155 22.76 10.66 13.32
C ALA A 155 21.65 10.21 12.36
N ASN A 156 21.90 9.20 11.52
CA ASN A 156 20.90 8.72 10.56
C ASN A 156 19.71 8.04 11.26
N ARG A 157 19.94 7.32 12.36
CA ARG A 157 18.86 6.74 13.19
C ARG A 157 18.02 7.82 13.88
N ILE A 158 18.66 8.85 14.46
CA ILE A 158 17.96 10.01 15.05
C ILE A 158 17.19 10.75 13.95
N GLY A 159 17.82 11.03 12.81
CA GLY A 159 17.22 11.71 11.67
C GLY A 159 16.03 10.97 11.08
N LEU A 160 16.03 9.63 11.10
CA LEU A 160 14.88 8.81 10.73
C LEU A 160 13.70 9.08 11.67
N LEU A 161 13.92 9.02 12.99
CA LEU A 161 12.87 9.26 13.99
C LEU A 161 12.33 10.70 13.92
N VAL A 162 13.20 11.69 13.78
CA VAL A 162 12.81 13.10 13.67
C VAL A 162 11.95 13.34 12.43
N GLN A 163 12.31 12.77 11.28
CA GLN A 163 11.54 12.90 10.05
C GLN A 163 10.19 12.18 10.11
N ALA A 164 10.10 11.07 10.85
CA ALA A 164 8.84 10.36 11.07
C ALA A 164 7.90 11.09 12.05
N CYS A 165 8.46 11.79 13.04
CA CYS A 165 7.75 12.38 14.19
C CYS A 165 6.57 13.28 13.79
N ALA A 166 6.85 14.49 13.29
CA ALA A 166 5.80 15.48 13.02
C ALA A 166 4.91 15.10 11.84
N ALA A 167 5.49 14.55 10.76
CA ALA A 167 4.74 14.22 9.55
C ALA A 167 3.75 13.07 9.76
N THR A 168 4.12 12.02 10.50
CA THR A 168 3.20 10.92 10.80
C THR A 168 2.12 11.36 11.78
N ALA A 169 2.48 12.18 12.79
CA ALA A 169 1.50 12.72 13.73
C ALA A 169 0.47 13.62 13.03
N ALA A 170 0.92 14.53 12.17
CA ALA A 170 0.02 15.38 11.38
C ALA A 170 -0.90 14.57 10.46
N LEU A 171 -0.44 13.44 9.91
CA LEU A 171 -1.30 12.54 9.13
C LEU A 171 -2.39 11.90 9.99
N VAL A 172 -2.03 11.43 11.20
CA VAL A 172 -2.99 10.87 12.15
C VAL A 172 -4.00 11.90 12.59
N GLU A 173 -3.55 13.11 12.92
CA GLU A 173 -4.40 14.23 13.34
C GLU A 173 -5.36 14.66 12.22
N ALA A 174 -4.88 14.75 10.97
CA ALA A 174 -5.71 15.08 9.81
C ALA A 174 -6.76 14.00 9.48
N ALA A 175 -6.45 12.74 9.81
CA ALA A 175 -7.38 11.62 9.63
C ALA A 175 -8.29 11.38 10.85
N ALA A 176 -8.00 11.99 12.00
CA ALA A 176 -8.73 11.77 13.23
C ALA A 176 -10.18 12.27 13.12
N GLY A 177 -11.13 11.48 13.64
CA GLY A 177 -12.56 11.82 13.58
C GLY A 177 -13.21 11.62 12.21
N SER A 178 -12.51 10.95 11.27
CA SER A 178 -13.04 10.60 9.95
C SER A 178 -12.73 9.15 9.58
N ASP A 179 -13.67 8.51 8.89
CA ASP A 179 -13.46 7.21 8.23
C ASP A 179 -12.81 7.35 6.85
N ALA A 180 -12.39 8.56 6.46
CA ALA A 180 -11.74 8.82 5.19
C ALA A 180 -10.48 7.94 5.01
N PRO A 181 -10.29 7.29 3.85
CA PRO A 181 -9.07 6.55 3.56
C PRO A 181 -7.84 7.45 3.66
N LEU A 182 -6.70 6.91 4.13
CA LEU A 182 -5.45 7.68 4.25
C LEU A 182 -5.02 8.27 2.89
N ALA A 183 -5.25 7.55 1.78
CA ALA A 183 -5.01 8.05 0.43
C ALA A 183 -5.75 9.38 0.14
N ARG A 184 -6.98 9.52 0.63
CA ARG A 184 -7.76 10.76 0.52
C ARG A 184 -7.23 11.86 1.43
N VAL A 185 -6.82 11.52 2.64
CA VAL A 185 -6.20 12.48 3.58
C VAL A 185 -4.90 13.05 2.99
N LEU A 186 -4.04 12.21 2.38
CA LEU A 186 -2.83 12.68 1.70
C LEU A 186 -3.13 13.63 0.54
N ARG A 187 -4.27 13.47 -0.12
CA ARG A 187 -4.70 14.34 -1.21
C ARG A 187 -5.23 15.68 -0.68
N GLU A 188 -6.10 15.65 0.33
CA GLU A 188 -6.89 16.80 0.76
C GLU A 188 -6.21 17.62 1.87
N ALA A 189 -5.50 16.96 2.77
CA ALA A 189 -4.82 17.53 3.94
C ALA A 189 -3.45 16.86 4.15
N PRO A 190 -2.49 17.02 3.21
CA PRO A 190 -1.19 16.37 3.33
C PRO A 190 -0.43 16.86 4.57
N PRO A 191 0.23 15.98 5.35
CA PRO A 191 1.06 16.37 6.50
C PRO A 191 2.25 17.26 6.12
N VAL A 192 2.64 17.26 4.83
CA VAL A 192 3.64 18.17 4.27
C VAL A 192 2.94 19.00 3.21
N ALA A 193 2.61 20.25 3.56
CA ALA A 193 1.85 21.14 2.69
C ALA A 193 2.68 21.71 1.54
N ALA A 194 3.98 21.92 1.75
CA ALA A 194 4.91 22.41 0.74
C ALA A 194 6.32 21.85 0.96
N MET A 195 7.12 21.79 -0.11
CA MET A 195 8.54 21.45 -0.04
C MET A 195 9.39 22.56 -0.65
N ARG A 196 10.51 22.88 0.00
CA ARG A 196 11.49 23.85 -0.51
C ARG A 196 12.70 23.14 -1.11
N ARG A 197 13.12 23.59 -2.29
CA ARG A 197 14.34 23.14 -2.99
C ARG A 197 15.21 24.35 -3.34
N VAL A 198 16.50 24.10 -3.51
CA VAL A 198 17.47 25.07 -4.00
C VAL A 198 18.14 24.50 -5.25
N ALA A 199 18.32 25.33 -6.27
CA ALA A 199 19.06 24.95 -7.46
C ALA A 199 20.57 24.93 -7.16
N ALA A 200 21.16 23.75 -7.07
CA ALA A 200 22.61 23.57 -6.87
C ALA A 200 23.42 23.96 -8.12
N ARG A 201 22.76 24.05 -9.27
CA ARG A 201 23.27 24.57 -10.54
C ARG A 201 22.10 25.07 -11.35
N ALA A 202 22.35 25.94 -12.33
CA ALA A 202 21.32 26.39 -13.26
C ALA A 202 20.61 25.19 -13.93
N THR A 203 19.28 25.24 -14.02
CA THR A 203 18.46 24.20 -14.64
C THR A 203 17.18 24.78 -15.26
N ARG A 204 16.46 23.97 -16.03
CA ARG A 204 15.17 24.32 -16.61
C ARG A 204 14.11 23.30 -16.20
N VAL A 205 13.09 23.75 -15.47
CA VAL A 205 11.97 22.92 -14.99
C VAL A 205 10.65 23.63 -15.28
N ALA A 206 9.63 22.89 -15.71
CA ALA A 206 8.31 23.45 -16.03
C ALA A 206 8.36 24.62 -17.04
N GLY A 207 9.31 24.56 -17.99
CA GLY A 207 9.54 25.63 -18.96
C GLY A 207 10.18 26.91 -18.41
N ARG A 208 10.58 26.94 -17.13
CA ARG A 208 11.21 28.07 -16.45
C ARG A 208 12.71 27.85 -16.31
N GLU A 209 13.49 28.90 -16.57
CA GLU A 209 14.92 28.93 -16.22
C GLU A 209 15.07 29.22 -14.74
N ILE A 210 15.83 28.38 -14.04
CA ILE A 210 16.07 28.48 -12.60
C ILE A 210 17.57 28.65 -12.43
N ALA A 211 18.00 29.81 -11.92
CA ALA A 211 19.42 30.10 -11.75
C ALA A 211 20.00 29.35 -10.55
N GLU A 212 21.31 29.18 -10.52
CA GLU A 212 22.00 28.62 -9.36
C GLU A 212 21.72 29.47 -8.09
N GLY A 213 21.38 28.79 -7.00
CA GLY A 213 20.99 29.39 -5.73
C GLY A 213 19.53 29.86 -5.66
N ASP A 214 18.79 29.86 -6.76
CA ASP A 214 17.35 30.14 -6.72
C ASP A 214 16.60 29.09 -5.90
N VAL A 215 15.52 29.54 -5.27
CA VAL A 215 14.64 28.68 -4.45
C VAL A 215 13.46 28.24 -5.30
N VAL A 216 13.10 26.97 -5.21
CA VAL A 216 11.86 26.43 -5.78
C VAL A 216 10.95 25.96 -4.65
N LEU A 217 9.81 26.62 -4.48
CA LEU A 217 8.74 26.21 -3.58
C LEU A 217 7.75 25.31 -4.32
N LEU A 218 7.54 24.11 -3.80
CA LEU A 218 6.62 23.10 -4.32
C LEU A 218 5.37 23.10 -3.43
N ASP A 219 4.27 23.70 -3.87
CA ASP A 219 2.99 23.67 -3.14
C ASP A 219 2.27 22.34 -3.39
N LEU A 220 2.53 21.38 -2.49
CA LEU A 220 1.95 20.05 -2.58
C LEU A 220 0.45 20.07 -2.29
N SER A 221 -0.03 20.98 -1.45
CA SER A 221 -1.44 21.03 -1.07
C SER A 221 -2.31 21.39 -2.26
N THR A 222 -1.90 22.39 -3.05
CA THR A 222 -2.61 22.79 -4.26
C THR A 222 -2.48 21.72 -5.35
N ALA A 223 -1.29 21.18 -5.57
CA ALA A 223 -1.08 20.15 -6.57
C ALA A 223 -1.87 18.86 -6.28
N ASN A 224 -1.86 18.39 -5.03
CA ASN A 224 -2.57 17.19 -4.62
C ASN A 224 -4.09 17.37 -4.74
N ARG A 225 -4.65 18.55 -4.44
CA ARG A 225 -6.09 18.79 -4.64
C ARG A 225 -6.51 18.74 -6.11
N ALA A 226 -5.60 19.06 -7.03
CA ALA A 226 -5.85 19.08 -8.46
C ALA A 226 -5.54 17.75 -9.19
N HIS A 227 -4.92 16.77 -8.50
CA HIS A 227 -4.48 15.52 -9.11
C HIS A 227 -4.68 14.34 -8.15
N PRO A 228 -5.18 13.17 -8.61
CA PRO A 228 -5.48 12.07 -7.71
C PRO A 228 -4.22 11.46 -7.08
N VAL A 229 -3.10 11.36 -7.78
CA VAL A 229 -1.86 10.80 -7.19
C VAL A 229 -1.21 11.85 -6.27
N PRO A 230 -1.06 11.60 -4.95
CA PRO A 230 -0.50 12.59 -4.03
C PRO A 230 1.04 12.57 -4.01
N LEU A 231 1.66 13.75 -3.99
CA LEU A 231 3.12 13.93 -4.00
C LEU A 231 3.75 14.06 -2.60
N THR A 232 2.97 13.85 -1.53
CA THR A 232 3.39 14.06 -0.13
C THR A 232 4.65 13.29 0.25
N PHE A 233 4.78 12.06 -0.26
CA PHE A 233 5.93 11.19 -0.02
C PHE A 233 6.94 11.19 -1.17
N GLY A 234 6.92 12.21 -2.02
CA GLY A 234 7.72 12.28 -3.23
C GLY A 234 7.10 11.50 -4.40
N ALA A 235 7.81 11.51 -5.53
CA ALA A 235 7.47 10.78 -6.74
C ALA A 235 8.73 10.11 -7.30
N PRO A 236 8.62 9.03 -8.09
CA PRO A 236 9.76 8.45 -8.78
C PRO A 236 10.58 9.52 -9.54
N PRO A 237 11.92 9.47 -9.49
CA PRO A 237 12.76 8.44 -8.86
C PRO A 237 13.04 8.67 -7.35
N ARG A 238 12.45 9.68 -6.71
CA ARG A 238 12.74 10.10 -5.33
C ARG A 238 11.57 9.90 -4.36
N VAL A 239 11.17 8.65 -4.16
CA VAL A 239 10.14 8.28 -3.18
C VAL A 239 10.74 8.20 -1.76
N CYS A 240 9.96 8.60 -0.76
CA CYS A 240 10.29 8.47 0.66
C CYS A 240 10.36 6.98 1.05
N PRO A 241 11.50 6.48 1.55
CA PRO A 241 11.64 5.06 1.88
C PRO A 241 10.81 4.64 3.10
N GLY A 242 10.49 5.59 4.00
CA GLY A 242 9.68 5.34 5.21
C GLY A 242 8.16 5.45 4.99
N ARG A 243 7.70 5.61 3.74
CA ARG A 243 6.28 5.83 3.41
C ARG A 243 5.38 4.73 3.96
N ALA A 244 5.69 3.47 3.67
CA ALA A 244 4.88 2.32 4.10
C ALA A 244 4.79 2.23 5.63
N HIS A 245 5.89 2.51 6.33
CA HIS A 245 5.96 2.51 7.80
C HIS A 245 5.11 3.64 8.40
N ALA A 246 5.18 4.85 7.83
CA ALA A 246 4.37 5.99 8.28
C ALA A 246 2.86 5.71 8.12
N LEU A 247 2.44 5.17 6.97
CA LEU A 247 1.04 4.81 6.71
C LEU A 247 0.56 3.70 7.66
N ALA A 248 1.40 2.70 7.90
CA ALA A 248 1.04 1.60 8.79
C ALA A 248 0.92 2.04 10.26
N MET A 249 1.82 2.92 10.72
CA MET A 249 1.69 3.52 12.05
C MET A 249 0.45 4.41 12.16
N ALA A 250 0.15 5.21 11.13
CA ALA A 250 -1.05 6.03 11.12
C ALA A 250 -2.33 5.18 11.21
N ASP A 251 -2.43 4.11 10.42
CA ASP A 251 -3.55 3.15 10.48
C ASP A 251 -3.69 2.51 11.88
N GLY A 252 -2.58 2.19 12.54
CA GLY A 252 -2.58 1.60 13.88
C GLY A 252 -3.02 2.58 14.97
N LEU A 253 -2.59 3.84 14.88
CA LEU A 253 -2.99 4.91 15.80
C LEU A 253 -4.45 5.31 15.63
N LEU A 254 -4.99 5.23 14.41
CA LEU A 254 -6.41 5.43 14.11
C LEU A 254 -7.29 4.26 14.57
N ARG A 255 -6.71 3.12 14.96
CA ARG A 255 -7.41 1.93 15.49
C ARG A 255 -8.54 1.40 14.58
N ARG A 256 -8.36 1.49 13.26
CA ARG A 256 -9.35 0.98 12.31
C ARG A 256 -9.45 -0.56 12.41
N PRO A 257 -10.66 -1.14 12.55
CA PRO A 257 -10.83 -2.57 12.68
C PRO A 257 -10.35 -3.29 11.42
N ARG A 258 -9.65 -4.43 11.60
CA ARG A 258 -9.20 -5.27 10.49
C ARG A 258 -9.77 -6.67 10.57
N THR A 259 -10.48 -7.05 9.51
CA THR A 259 -11.10 -8.36 9.36
C THR A 259 -10.04 -9.46 9.19
N ALA A 260 -10.44 -10.71 9.39
CA ALA A 260 -9.53 -11.84 9.20
C ALA A 260 -8.95 -11.91 7.78
N PHE A 261 -9.72 -11.56 6.76
CA PHE A 261 -9.26 -11.56 5.36
C PHE A 261 -8.32 -10.39 5.06
N ALA A 262 -8.59 -9.19 5.59
CA ALA A 262 -7.68 -8.05 5.46
C ALA A 262 -6.30 -8.37 6.04
N ARG A 263 -6.24 -9.06 7.20
CA ARG A 263 -4.97 -9.47 7.83
C ARG A 263 -4.12 -10.44 6.99
N LEU A 264 -4.71 -11.17 6.05
CA LEU A 264 -3.93 -12.03 5.14
C LEU A 264 -3.03 -11.21 4.20
N HIS A 265 -3.40 -9.96 3.90
CA HIS A 265 -2.64 -9.06 3.03
C HIS A 265 -1.51 -8.32 3.77
N ASP A 266 -1.45 -8.47 5.10
CA ASP A 266 -0.44 -7.87 5.96
C ASP A 266 0.76 -8.80 6.23
N GLN A 267 0.73 -10.00 5.67
CA GLN A 267 1.78 -10.99 5.83
C GLN A 267 3.02 -10.60 5.00
N THR A 268 4.19 -11.07 5.44
CA THR A 268 5.45 -10.86 4.71
C THR A 268 5.43 -11.58 3.35
N ALA A 269 4.87 -12.79 3.31
CA ALA A 269 4.61 -13.49 2.04
C ALA A 269 3.28 -13.01 1.44
N PRO A 270 3.18 -12.83 0.11
CA PRO A 270 1.91 -12.48 -0.52
C PRO A 270 0.87 -13.58 -0.33
N LEU A 271 -0.39 -13.18 -0.22
CA LEU A 271 -1.53 -14.10 -0.24
C LEU A 271 -1.66 -14.72 -1.62
N LEU A 272 -1.31 -15.99 -1.76
CA LEU A 272 -1.68 -16.81 -2.92
C LEU A 272 -3.14 -17.22 -2.80
N LEU A 273 -3.98 -16.67 -3.69
CA LEU A 273 -5.43 -16.85 -3.67
C LEU A 273 -5.88 -17.70 -4.87
N PRO A 274 -6.08 -19.02 -4.70
CA PRO A 274 -6.66 -19.84 -5.74
C PRO A 274 -8.15 -19.53 -5.91
N ASN A 275 -8.67 -19.68 -7.12
CA ASN A 275 -10.06 -19.39 -7.43
C ASN A 275 -10.86 -20.68 -7.64
N ALA A 276 -12.00 -20.77 -6.94
CA ALA A 276 -12.94 -21.87 -6.98
C ALA A 276 -14.18 -21.51 -7.82
N TRP A 277 -14.88 -22.53 -8.32
CA TRP A 277 -16.12 -22.40 -9.09
C TRP A 277 -17.28 -23.19 -8.46
N ASP A 278 -17.00 -24.00 -7.43
CA ASP A 278 -17.97 -24.74 -6.64
C ASP A 278 -17.46 -24.99 -5.21
N HIS A 279 -18.27 -25.67 -4.39
CA HIS A 279 -17.86 -26.03 -3.01
C HIS A 279 -16.72 -27.04 -2.98
N ALA A 280 -16.71 -28.04 -3.86
CA ALA A 280 -15.73 -29.12 -3.83
C ALA A 280 -14.32 -28.59 -4.11
N SER A 281 -14.16 -27.78 -5.15
CA SER A 281 -12.91 -27.08 -5.48
C SER A 281 -12.43 -26.21 -4.32
N ALA A 282 -13.31 -25.39 -3.73
CA ALA A 282 -12.96 -24.56 -2.58
C ALA A 282 -12.51 -25.39 -1.36
N ALA A 283 -13.27 -26.43 -1.00
CA ALA A 283 -12.95 -27.31 0.13
C ALA A 283 -11.62 -28.05 -0.07
N MET A 284 -11.35 -28.54 -1.28
CA MET A 284 -10.08 -29.19 -1.60
C MET A 284 -8.90 -28.24 -1.46
N LEU A 285 -9.02 -27.01 -1.99
CA LEU A 285 -7.96 -26.01 -1.87
C LEU A 285 -7.67 -25.72 -0.38
N VAL A 286 -8.70 -25.48 0.41
CA VAL A 286 -8.54 -25.23 1.85
C VAL A 286 -7.92 -26.44 2.57
N ALA A 287 -8.32 -27.67 2.23
CA ALA A 287 -7.73 -28.89 2.79
C ALA A 287 -6.23 -29.04 2.45
N ARG A 288 -5.75 -28.37 1.40
CA ARG A 288 -4.32 -28.28 1.03
C ARG A 288 -3.59 -27.09 1.67
N GLY A 289 -4.24 -26.36 2.58
CA GLY A 289 -3.63 -25.31 3.38
C GLY A 289 -3.76 -23.89 2.82
N PHE A 290 -4.50 -23.69 1.72
CA PHE A 290 -4.78 -22.34 1.23
C PHE A 290 -5.66 -21.58 2.25
N GLN A 291 -5.21 -20.39 2.65
CA GLN A 291 -5.83 -19.63 3.75
C GLN A 291 -7.16 -18.98 3.36
N ALA A 292 -7.40 -18.77 2.06
CA ALA A 292 -8.62 -18.23 1.49
C ALA A 292 -8.77 -18.67 0.03
N VAL A 293 -9.97 -18.55 -0.51
CA VAL A 293 -10.28 -18.79 -1.94
C VAL A 293 -10.98 -17.59 -2.57
N GLY A 294 -10.73 -17.32 -3.85
CA GLY A 294 -11.55 -16.43 -4.67
C GLY A 294 -12.63 -17.20 -5.42
N THR A 295 -13.64 -16.53 -5.96
CA THR A 295 -14.42 -17.08 -7.09
C THR A 295 -13.85 -16.57 -8.41
N THR A 296 -14.30 -17.11 -9.54
CA THR A 296 -13.96 -16.62 -10.88
C THR A 296 -15.23 -16.52 -11.70
N SER A 297 -15.53 -15.33 -12.24
CA SER A 297 -16.73 -15.08 -13.06
C SER A 297 -16.80 -16.03 -14.25
N LEU A 298 -15.68 -16.27 -14.96
CA LEU A 298 -15.62 -17.22 -16.08
C LEU A 298 -16.08 -18.63 -15.69
N GLY A 299 -15.66 -19.12 -14.52
CA GLY A 299 -16.08 -20.44 -14.04
C GLY A 299 -17.57 -20.49 -13.74
N VAL A 300 -18.13 -19.42 -13.16
CA VAL A 300 -19.57 -19.29 -12.88
C VAL A 300 -20.38 -19.25 -14.17
N ALA A 301 -20.00 -18.37 -15.09
CA ALA A 301 -20.67 -18.17 -16.38
C ALA A 301 -20.63 -19.46 -17.23
N ALA A 302 -19.44 -20.04 -17.42
CA ALA A 302 -19.27 -21.23 -18.23
C ALA A 302 -20.02 -22.44 -17.66
N ALA A 303 -20.05 -22.61 -16.33
CA ALA A 303 -20.82 -23.68 -15.70
C ALA A 303 -22.34 -23.52 -15.88
N ALA A 304 -22.82 -22.29 -16.05
CA ALA A 304 -24.22 -21.97 -16.32
C ALA A 304 -24.57 -21.93 -17.82
N GLY A 305 -23.58 -22.03 -18.72
CA GLY A 305 -23.78 -21.86 -20.17
C GLY A 305 -24.04 -20.40 -20.57
N LEU A 306 -23.60 -19.44 -19.75
CA LEU A 306 -23.75 -18.00 -19.96
C LEU A 306 -22.43 -17.37 -20.44
N PRO A 307 -22.49 -16.23 -21.16
CA PRO A 307 -21.30 -15.44 -21.45
C PRO A 307 -20.74 -14.81 -20.17
N ASP A 308 -19.42 -14.83 -20.02
CA ASP A 308 -18.70 -14.16 -18.94
C ASP A 308 -18.60 -12.64 -19.20
N GLY A 309 -18.56 -11.83 -18.14
CA GLY A 309 -18.39 -10.38 -18.23
C GLY A 309 -19.59 -9.64 -18.82
N ALA A 310 -20.76 -10.27 -18.91
CA ALA A 310 -21.97 -9.72 -19.54
C ALA A 310 -23.07 -9.33 -18.53
N ALA A 311 -22.73 -9.24 -17.24
CA ALA A 311 -23.66 -9.01 -16.14
C ALA A 311 -24.84 -10.01 -16.04
N ALA A 312 -24.73 -11.16 -16.71
CA ALA A 312 -25.80 -12.16 -16.81
C ALA A 312 -25.82 -13.16 -15.63
N THR A 313 -24.86 -13.07 -14.70
CA THR A 313 -24.55 -14.15 -13.75
C THR A 313 -24.86 -13.81 -12.28
N VAL A 314 -25.70 -12.79 -12.02
CA VAL A 314 -26.01 -12.33 -10.65
C VAL A 314 -26.52 -13.47 -9.77
N GLU A 315 -27.50 -14.23 -10.25
CA GLU A 315 -28.15 -15.29 -9.48
C GLU A 315 -27.23 -16.49 -9.29
N GLU A 316 -26.43 -16.82 -10.29
CA GLU A 316 -25.41 -17.87 -10.28
C GLU A 316 -24.31 -17.53 -9.27
N THR A 317 -23.85 -16.27 -9.25
CA THR A 317 -22.84 -15.75 -8.33
C THR A 317 -23.34 -15.81 -6.89
N LEU A 318 -24.59 -15.36 -6.64
CA LEU A 318 -25.21 -15.48 -5.32
C LEU A 318 -25.45 -16.93 -4.91
N ALA A 319 -25.83 -17.81 -5.83
CA ALA A 319 -26.00 -19.22 -5.57
C ALA A 319 -24.68 -19.88 -5.19
N LEU A 320 -23.58 -19.56 -5.87
CA LEU A 320 -22.24 -20.03 -5.52
C LEU A 320 -21.82 -19.49 -4.14
N ALA A 321 -21.98 -18.19 -3.88
CA ALA A 321 -21.65 -17.59 -2.59
C ALA A 321 -22.41 -18.25 -1.43
N ARG A 322 -23.72 -18.54 -1.60
CA ARG A 322 -24.52 -19.29 -0.61
C ARG A 322 -24.01 -20.71 -0.38
N ARG A 323 -23.48 -21.38 -1.40
CA ARG A 323 -22.88 -22.73 -1.25
C ARG A 323 -21.57 -22.64 -0.48
N LEU A 324 -20.67 -21.72 -0.87
CA LEU A 324 -19.38 -21.50 -0.20
C LEU A 324 -19.55 -21.05 1.26
N GLY A 325 -20.57 -20.23 1.53
CA GLY A 325 -20.95 -19.78 2.88
C GLY A 325 -21.34 -20.88 3.86
N ARG A 326 -21.53 -22.12 3.39
CA ARG A 326 -21.73 -23.30 4.25
C ARG A 326 -20.41 -23.85 4.80
N GLY A 327 -19.28 -23.50 4.18
CA GLY A 327 -17.94 -23.88 4.62
C GLY A 327 -17.43 -23.03 5.78
N SER A 328 -16.31 -23.45 6.37
CA SER A 328 -15.65 -22.77 7.50
C SER A 328 -14.42 -21.95 7.10
N PHE A 329 -14.28 -21.60 5.83
CA PHE A 329 -13.11 -20.91 5.26
C PHE A 329 -13.41 -19.48 4.81
N LEU A 330 -12.35 -18.70 4.54
CA LEU A 330 -12.48 -17.36 3.94
C LEU A 330 -12.69 -17.48 2.44
N PHE A 331 -13.64 -16.74 1.89
CA PHE A 331 -13.79 -16.58 0.45
C PHE A 331 -14.08 -15.14 0.05
N THR A 332 -13.62 -14.75 -1.14
CA THR A 332 -13.94 -13.46 -1.78
C THR A 332 -14.63 -13.72 -3.11
N VAL A 333 -15.59 -12.88 -3.47
CA VAL A 333 -16.44 -13.10 -4.65
C VAL A 333 -16.07 -12.14 -5.77
N ASP A 334 -15.84 -12.67 -6.95
CA ASP A 334 -15.76 -11.89 -8.19
C ASP A 334 -17.16 -11.46 -8.61
N VAL A 335 -17.43 -10.15 -8.62
CA VAL A 335 -18.76 -9.59 -8.91
C VAL A 335 -18.78 -8.78 -10.20
N GLU A 336 -17.79 -8.96 -11.09
CA GLU A 336 -17.64 -8.18 -12.31
C GLU A 336 -17.72 -6.67 -11.99
N GLY A 337 -18.43 -5.87 -12.80
CA GLY A 337 -18.70 -4.46 -12.54
C GLY A 337 -19.77 -4.17 -11.47
N GLY A 338 -20.17 -5.18 -10.69
CA GLY A 338 -21.24 -5.11 -9.69
C GLY A 338 -22.64 -5.36 -10.24
N PHE A 339 -22.76 -5.75 -11.52
CA PHE A 339 -24.01 -6.04 -12.25
C PHE A 339 -25.01 -4.88 -12.37
N SER A 340 -24.65 -3.69 -11.89
CA SER A 340 -25.42 -2.46 -12.05
C SER A 340 -24.49 -1.27 -12.15
N ASP A 341 -24.96 -0.19 -12.78
CA ASP A 341 -24.32 1.12 -12.72
C ASP A 341 -24.75 1.96 -11.54
N ASP A 342 -25.84 1.59 -10.86
CA ASP A 342 -26.26 2.27 -9.63
C ASP A 342 -25.38 1.82 -8.44
N PRO A 343 -24.62 2.75 -7.80
CA PRO A 343 -23.82 2.44 -6.62
C PRO A 343 -24.63 1.82 -5.46
N GLU A 344 -25.90 2.18 -5.31
CA GLU A 344 -26.75 1.66 -4.22
C GLU A 344 -27.12 0.19 -4.46
N GLU A 345 -27.45 -0.19 -5.70
CA GLU A 345 -27.72 -1.59 -6.06
C GLU A 345 -26.48 -2.47 -5.90
N VAL A 346 -25.29 -1.95 -6.27
CA VAL A 346 -24.01 -2.63 -6.05
C VAL A 346 -23.73 -2.83 -4.55
N ALA A 347 -24.05 -1.83 -3.72
CA ALA A 347 -23.93 -1.92 -2.28
C ALA A 347 -24.92 -2.94 -1.67
N GLU A 348 -26.15 -3.01 -2.16
CA GLU A 348 -27.13 -4.01 -1.73
C GLU A 348 -26.64 -5.44 -2.05
N LEU A 349 -26.14 -5.67 -3.27
CA LEU A 349 -25.55 -6.95 -3.64
C LEU A 349 -24.39 -7.32 -2.72
N ALA A 350 -23.49 -6.38 -2.45
CA ALA A 350 -22.37 -6.58 -1.53
C ALA A 350 -22.86 -6.98 -0.12
N GLY A 351 -23.94 -6.36 0.37
CA GLY A 351 -24.60 -6.73 1.62
C GLY A 351 -25.11 -8.18 1.61
N ARG A 352 -25.82 -8.58 0.55
CA ARG A 352 -26.32 -9.96 0.38
C ARG A 352 -25.19 -10.99 0.35
N LEU A 353 -24.05 -10.66 -0.27
CA LEU A 353 -22.86 -11.52 -0.31
C LEU A 353 -22.20 -11.62 1.07
N TYR A 354 -22.11 -10.51 1.79
CA TYR A 354 -21.58 -10.49 3.15
C TYR A 354 -22.43 -11.31 4.12
N ASP A 355 -23.76 -11.21 4.03
CA ASP A 355 -24.70 -11.97 4.87
C ASP A 355 -24.57 -13.49 4.70
N VAL A 356 -24.09 -13.96 3.53
CA VAL A 356 -23.82 -15.38 3.28
C VAL A 356 -22.37 -15.78 3.57
N GLY A 357 -21.55 -14.87 4.10
CA GLY A 357 -20.21 -15.17 4.60
C GLY A 357 -19.05 -14.73 3.70
N ALA A 358 -19.30 -13.97 2.62
CA ALA A 358 -18.21 -13.44 1.80
C ALA A 358 -17.34 -12.48 2.63
N ALA A 359 -16.03 -12.68 2.59
CA ALA A 359 -15.06 -11.86 3.30
C ALA A 359 -14.56 -10.67 2.46
N GLY A 360 -14.82 -10.69 1.16
CA GLY A 360 -14.48 -9.63 0.23
C GLY A 360 -15.15 -9.79 -1.13
N ILE A 361 -14.94 -8.79 -1.98
CA ILE A 361 -15.33 -8.80 -3.40
C ILE A 361 -14.20 -8.27 -4.30
N ASN A 362 -14.14 -8.74 -5.53
CA ASN A 362 -13.47 -8.03 -6.62
C ASN A 362 -14.53 -7.26 -7.41
N LEU A 363 -14.35 -5.96 -7.58
CA LEU A 363 -15.25 -5.08 -8.33
C LEU A 363 -14.45 -4.41 -9.44
N GLU A 364 -14.88 -4.49 -10.69
CA GLU A 364 -14.10 -4.03 -11.85
C GLU A 364 -14.69 -2.82 -12.58
N ASP A 365 -13.83 -2.08 -13.27
CA ASP A 365 -14.23 -0.98 -14.16
C ASP A 365 -14.33 -1.40 -15.63
N GLY A 366 -13.95 -2.63 -15.98
CA GLY A 366 -14.13 -3.20 -17.31
C GLY A 366 -15.61 -3.36 -17.68
N ARG A 367 -15.93 -3.14 -18.96
CA ARG A 367 -17.29 -3.26 -19.49
C ARG A 367 -17.38 -4.33 -20.58
N PRO A 368 -18.54 -4.97 -20.77
CA PRO A 368 -18.72 -6.01 -21.80
C PRO A 368 -18.42 -5.56 -23.23
N ASP A 369 -18.53 -4.25 -23.51
CA ASP A 369 -18.23 -3.65 -24.82
C ASP A 369 -16.73 -3.40 -25.06
N GLY A 370 -15.88 -3.82 -24.13
CA GLY A 370 -14.42 -3.64 -24.19
C GLY A 370 -13.95 -2.24 -23.83
N THR A 371 -14.82 -1.41 -23.22
CA THR A 371 -14.46 -0.10 -22.67
C THR A 371 -14.28 -0.15 -21.15
N LEU A 372 -13.81 0.97 -20.58
CA LEU A 372 -13.74 1.18 -19.14
C LEU A 372 -14.89 2.09 -18.69
N ALA A 373 -15.46 1.81 -17.54
CA ALA A 373 -16.38 2.72 -16.87
C ALA A 373 -15.67 4.04 -16.52
N PRO A 374 -16.43 5.16 -16.46
CA PRO A 374 -15.90 6.40 -15.92
C PRO A 374 -15.30 6.16 -14.53
N VAL A 375 -14.11 6.72 -14.28
CA VAL A 375 -13.36 6.46 -13.05
C VAL A 375 -14.16 6.88 -11.80
N GLU A 376 -14.91 7.97 -11.89
CA GLU A 376 -15.77 8.49 -10.82
C GLU A 376 -16.98 7.58 -10.55
N LEU A 377 -17.51 6.92 -11.58
CA LEU A 377 -18.61 5.97 -11.42
C LEU A 377 -18.13 4.75 -10.63
N HIS A 378 -16.99 4.17 -11.03
CA HIS A 378 -16.42 3.02 -10.32
C HIS A 378 -16.03 3.39 -8.88
N ALA A 379 -15.44 4.57 -8.68
CA ALA A 379 -15.15 5.11 -7.35
C ALA A 379 -16.41 5.25 -6.48
N SER A 380 -17.52 5.72 -7.07
CA SER A 380 -18.80 5.85 -6.36
C SER A 380 -19.35 4.50 -5.92
N LYS A 381 -19.26 3.45 -6.77
CA LYS A 381 -19.62 2.08 -6.41
C LYS A 381 -18.77 1.54 -5.25
N ILE A 382 -17.45 1.76 -5.29
CA ILE A 382 -16.54 1.39 -4.18
C ILE A 382 -16.98 2.08 -2.88
N ALA A 383 -17.17 3.39 -2.91
CA ALA A 383 -17.55 4.17 -1.73
C ALA A 383 -18.91 3.72 -1.15
N ALA A 384 -19.89 3.42 -2.01
CA ALA A 384 -21.19 2.91 -1.59
C ALA A 384 -21.08 1.56 -0.87
N VAL A 385 -20.30 0.61 -1.42
CA VAL A 385 -20.03 -0.67 -0.75
C VAL A 385 -19.30 -0.47 0.58
N ARG A 386 -18.30 0.41 0.62
CA ARG A 386 -17.53 0.71 1.85
C ARG A 386 -18.40 1.29 2.96
N SER A 387 -19.35 2.15 2.60
CA SER A 387 -20.32 2.73 3.52
C SER A 387 -21.32 1.70 4.02
N ALA A 388 -21.91 0.90 3.11
CA ALA A 388 -22.94 -0.07 3.45
C ALA A 388 -22.40 -1.29 4.22
N VAL A 389 -21.18 -1.75 3.89
CA VAL A 389 -20.58 -2.95 4.48
C VAL A 389 -19.11 -2.70 4.87
N PRO A 390 -18.84 -1.95 5.96
CA PRO A 390 -17.48 -1.58 6.37
C PRO A 390 -16.53 -2.76 6.60
N ALA A 391 -17.06 -3.95 6.91
CA ALA A 391 -16.28 -5.17 7.16
C ALA A 391 -16.01 -6.03 5.90
N LEU A 392 -16.57 -5.69 4.73
CA LEU A 392 -16.32 -6.41 3.47
C LEU A 392 -15.09 -5.85 2.77
N PHE A 393 -14.11 -6.71 2.47
CA PHE A 393 -12.90 -6.30 1.76
C PHE A 393 -13.22 -6.02 0.28
N VAL A 394 -13.18 -4.76 -0.13
CA VAL A 394 -13.29 -4.35 -1.54
C VAL A 394 -11.91 -4.33 -2.20
N ASN A 395 -11.73 -5.18 -3.21
CA ASN A 395 -10.56 -5.22 -4.10
C ASN A 395 -10.95 -4.57 -5.44
N ALA A 396 -10.53 -3.33 -5.66
CA ALA A 396 -10.88 -2.57 -6.86
C ALA A 396 -10.02 -3.02 -8.04
N ARG A 397 -10.65 -3.53 -9.09
CA ARG A 397 -10.00 -4.03 -10.29
C ARG A 397 -10.08 -2.97 -11.39
N THR A 398 -8.94 -2.70 -12.01
CA THR A 398 -8.89 -1.90 -13.23
C THR A 398 -8.45 -2.75 -14.42
N ASP A 399 -9.21 -2.65 -15.51
CA ASP A 399 -9.04 -3.49 -16.70
C ASP A 399 -8.21 -2.82 -17.81
N THR A 400 -7.45 -1.77 -17.49
CA THR A 400 -6.57 -1.06 -18.42
C THR A 400 -5.66 -2.01 -19.21
N HIS A 401 -4.88 -2.85 -18.51
CA HIS A 401 -4.02 -3.84 -19.15
C HIS A 401 -4.79 -5.02 -19.74
N TRP A 402 -5.87 -5.47 -19.09
CA TRP A 402 -6.67 -6.61 -19.55
C TRP A 402 -7.32 -6.36 -20.91
N LEU A 403 -7.82 -5.13 -21.13
CA LEU A 403 -8.45 -4.71 -22.38
C LEU A 403 -7.45 -4.11 -23.38
N GLY A 404 -6.16 -3.99 -23.01
CA GLY A 404 -5.13 -3.33 -23.82
C GLY A 404 -5.46 -1.85 -24.09
N ARG A 405 -6.06 -1.17 -23.11
CA ARG A 405 -6.53 0.22 -23.22
C ARG A 405 -5.88 1.07 -22.14
N GLN A 406 -5.34 2.22 -22.56
CA GLN A 406 -5.03 3.35 -21.67
C GLN A 406 -4.21 2.92 -20.43
N GLU A 407 -3.14 2.13 -20.63
CA GLU A 407 -2.25 1.69 -19.55
C GLU A 407 -1.71 2.89 -18.76
N GLU A 408 -1.57 4.04 -19.42
CA GLU A 408 -1.16 5.32 -18.85
C GLU A 408 -2.12 5.85 -17.78
N GLU A 409 -3.39 5.42 -17.77
CA GLU A 409 -4.38 5.83 -16.75
C GLU A 409 -4.36 4.95 -15.49
N THR A 410 -3.63 3.82 -15.51
CA THR A 410 -3.68 2.82 -14.43
C THR A 410 -3.40 3.45 -13.07
N GLU A 411 -2.29 4.17 -12.90
CA GLU A 411 -1.94 4.79 -11.62
C GLU A 411 -2.99 5.80 -11.14
N THR A 412 -3.51 6.63 -12.05
CA THR A 412 -4.56 7.62 -11.77
C THR A 412 -5.83 6.95 -11.28
N ARG A 413 -6.30 5.90 -11.96
CA ARG A 413 -7.50 5.13 -11.58
C ARG A 413 -7.32 4.47 -10.22
N LEU A 414 -6.19 3.80 -10.00
CA LEU A 414 -5.89 3.16 -8.72
C LEU A 414 -5.90 4.18 -7.57
N ALA A 415 -5.28 5.35 -7.75
CA ALA A 415 -5.29 6.40 -6.73
C ALA A 415 -6.70 6.89 -6.39
N VAL A 416 -7.58 7.03 -7.39
CA VAL A 416 -9.00 7.37 -7.17
C VAL A 416 -9.72 6.25 -6.40
N TYR A 417 -9.44 4.98 -6.71
CA TYR A 417 -10.07 3.84 -6.04
C TYR A 417 -9.61 3.68 -4.58
N GLU A 418 -8.34 3.95 -4.30
CA GLU A 418 -7.82 4.02 -2.93
C GLU A 418 -8.51 5.14 -2.13
N GLN A 419 -8.76 6.29 -2.75
CA GLN A 419 -9.44 7.43 -2.13
C GLN A 419 -10.93 7.18 -1.89
N ALA A 420 -11.55 6.34 -2.73
CA ALA A 420 -12.90 5.83 -2.53
C ALA A 420 -13.00 4.78 -1.41
N GLY A 421 -11.85 4.25 -0.96
CA GLY A 421 -11.75 3.34 0.17
C GLY A 421 -11.59 1.87 -0.18
N ALA A 422 -11.13 1.55 -1.39
CA ALA A 422 -10.67 0.21 -1.72
C ALA A 422 -9.63 -0.27 -0.68
N HIS A 423 -9.68 -1.53 -0.27
CA HIS A 423 -8.71 -2.12 0.66
C HIS A 423 -7.53 -2.76 -0.06
N GLY A 424 -7.67 -2.98 -1.36
CA GLY A 424 -6.69 -3.54 -2.25
C GLY A 424 -7.06 -3.15 -3.67
N VAL A 425 -6.08 -3.24 -4.56
CA VAL A 425 -6.24 -2.94 -5.98
C VAL A 425 -5.79 -4.12 -6.82
N PHE A 426 -6.35 -4.29 -8.01
CA PHE A 426 -6.08 -5.42 -8.89
C PHE A 426 -5.88 -4.95 -10.33
N VAL A 427 -4.73 -5.31 -10.92
CA VAL A 427 -4.39 -5.00 -12.31
C VAL A 427 -4.13 -6.32 -13.07
N PRO A 428 -5.16 -7.01 -13.57
CA PRO A 428 -4.96 -8.18 -14.43
C PRO A 428 -4.33 -7.79 -15.76
N GLY A 429 -3.51 -8.69 -16.32
CA GLY A 429 -2.79 -8.46 -17.58
C GLY A 429 -1.43 -7.77 -17.40
N LEU A 430 -1.20 -7.07 -16.28
CA LEU A 430 0.10 -6.48 -15.97
C LEU A 430 1.13 -7.57 -15.61
N SER A 431 2.18 -7.69 -16.43
CA SER A 431 3.27 -8.65 -16.22
C SER A 431 4.67 -8.04 -16.24
N ASP A 432 4.80 -6.74 -16.54
CA ASP A 432 6.08 -6.03 -16.60
C ASP A 432 6.63 -5.76 -15.19
N PRO A 433 7.78 -6.33 -14.80
CA PRO A 433 8.39 -6.11 -13.48
C PRO A 433 8.63 -4.64 -13.12
N GLU A 434 9.01 -3.80 -14.09
CA GLU A 434 9.33 -2.39 -13.83
C GLU A 434 8.07 -1.61 -13.46
N GLN A 435 6.98 -1.84 -14.20
CA GLN A 435 5.68 -1.24 -13.90
C GLN A 435 5.09 -1.75 -12.59
N ILE A 436 5.23 -3.06 -12.28
CA ILE A 436 4.79 -3.62 -10.99
C ILE A 436 5.58 -2.98 -9.84
N ALA A 437 6.90 -2.82 -9.97
CA ALA A 437 7.72 -2.13 -8.98
C ALA A 437 7.30 -0.67 -8.79
N ALA A 438 7.00 0.03 -9.89
CA ALA A 438 6.55 1.42 -9.85
C ALA A 438 5.22 1.56 -9.10
N LEU A 439 4.23 0.71 -9.39
CA LEU A 439 2.93 0.74 -8.71
C LEU A 439 3.06 0.40 -7.22
N THR A 440 3.78 -0.66 -6.86
CA THR A 440 3.92 -1.05 -5.44
C THR A 440 4.69 -0.02 -4.62
N ALA A 441 5.55 0.79 -5.24
CA ALA A 441 6.22 1.90 -4.57
C ALA A 441 5.25 3.06 -4.21
N THR A 442 4.18 3.27 -5.01
CA THR A 442 3.27 4.41 -4.86
C THR A 442 1.91 4.05 -4.26
N LEU A 443 1.47 2.80 -4.28
CA LEU A 443 0.19 2.38 -3.69
C LEU A 443 0.22 2.42 -2.15
N THR A 444 -0.88 2.86 -1.55
CA THR A 444 -1.14 2.80 -0.09
C THR A 444 -1.81 1.49 0.34
N VAL A 445 -2.40 0.75 -0.61
CA VAL A 445 -3.11 -0.51 -0.39
C VAL A 445 -2.43 -1.69 -1.11
N PRO A 446 -2.63 -2.94 -0.67
CA PRO A 446 -2.05 -4.12 -1.32
C PRO A 446 -2.43 -4.24 -2.80
N LEU A 447 -1.43 -4.46 -3.66
CA LEU A 447 -1.61 -4.82 -5.06
C LEU A 447 -1.87 -6.33 -5.20
N ASN A 448 -2.89 -6.67 -5.99
CA ASN A 448 -3.19 -7.99 -6.51
C ASN A 448 -2.72 -8.10 -7.96
N ILE A 449 -2.01 -9.17 -8.29
CA ILE A 449 -1.65 -9.53 -9.67
C ILE A 449 -2.26 -10.88 -10.05
N LEU A 450 -2.74 -10.99 -11.28
CA LEU A 450 -3.21 -12.26 -11.83
C LEU A 450 -1.99 -13.08 -12.29
N TYR A 451 -1.79 -14.25 -11.70
CA TYR A 451 -0.72 -15.14 -12.12
C TYR A 451 -0.93 -15.62 -13.56
N THR A 452 0.13 -15.59 -14.35
CA THR A 452 0.18 -16.19 -15.68
C THR A 452 1.41 -17.09 -15.80
N PRO A 453 1.33 -18.26 -16.48
CA PRO A 453 2.47 -19.17 -16.63
C PRO A 453 3.69 -18.56 -17.33
N THR A 454 3.48 -17.54 -18.16
CA THR A 454 4.54 -16.84 -18.91
C THR A 454 5.02 -15.56 -18.23
N GLY A 455 4.44 -15.19 -17.09
CA GLY A 455 4.79 -13.98 -16.35
C GLY A 455 5.82 -14.22 -15.24
N PRO A 456 6.04 -13.20 -14.38
CA PRO A 456 6.92 -13.32 -13.22
C PRO A 456 6.50 -14.45 -12.27
N THR A 457 7.47 -15.08 -11.61
CA THR A 457 7.19 -16.12 -10.61
C THR A 457 6.59 -15.51 -9.35
N LEU A 458 6.05 -16.35 -8.46
CA LEU A 458 5.57 -15.89 -7.14
C LEU A 458 6.68 -15.21 -6.34
N ALA A 459 7.92 -15.71 -6.43
CA ALA A 459 9.06 -15.12 -5.74
C ALA A 459 9.40 -13.74 -6.31
N ASP A 460 9.36 -13.60 -7.64
CA ASP A 460 9.57 -12.30 -8.30
C ASP A 460 8.49 -11.29 -7.89
N LEU A 461 7.21 -11.68 -7.97
CA LEU A 461 6.09 -10.82 -7.55
C LEU A 461 6.20 -10.40 -6.07
N ALA A 462 6.58 -11.32 -5.18
CA ALA A 462 6.82 -11.02 -3.77
C ALA A 462 7.95 -10.00 -3.57
N ALA A 463 9.07 -10.18 -4.27
CA ALA A 463 10.22 -9.28 -4.23
C ALA A 463 9.88 -7.89 -4.78
N LEU A 464 8.96 -7.82 -5.76
CA LEU A 464 8.42 -6.58 -6.30
C LEU A 464 7.36 -5.92 -5.41
N GLY A 465 7.09 -6.44 -4.20
CA GLY A 465 6.17 -5.80 -3.26
C GLY A 465 4.69 -6.15 -3.43
N VAL A 466 4.34 -7.09 -4.33
CA VAL A 466 2.96 -7.59 -4.46
C VAL A 466 2.53 -8.25 -3.15
N ARG A 467 1.24 -8.11 -2.78
CA ARG A 467 0.69 -8.65 -1.52
C ARG A 467 -0.46 -9.64 -1.72
N ARG A 468 -1.00 -9.74 -2.93
CA ARG A 468 -1.96 -10.78 -3.32
C ARG A 468 -1.65 -11.27 -4.74
N ILE A 469 -1.74 -12.57 -4.95
CA ILE A 469 -1.56 -13.19 -6.26
C ILE A 469 -2.77 -14.10 -6.47
N SER A 470 -3.62 -13.76 -7.44
CA SER A 470 -4.82 -14.53 -7.75
C SER A 470 -4.57 -15.47 -8.94
N LEU A 471 -5.29 -16.59 -9.04
CA LEU A 471 -5.14 -17.53 -10.16
C LEU A 471 -6.22 -17.40 -11.24
N GLY A 472 -7.26 -16.60 -10.97
CA GLY A 472 -8.41 -16.39 -11.86
C GLY A 472 -8.96 -17.71 -12.38
N SER A 473 -9.30 -17.76 -13.66
CA SER A 473 -9.89 -18.95 -14.28
C SER A 473 -8.88 -20.07 -14.61
N LEU A 474 -7.60 -19.94 -14.27
CA LEU A 474 -6.56 -20.93 -14.61
C LEU A 474 -6.91 -22.32 -14.11
N LEU A 475 -7.32 -22.44 -12.84
CA LEU A 475 -7.65 -23.74 -12.24
C LEU A 475 -8.88 -24.38 -12.90
N TYR A 476 -9.90 -23.58 -13.22
CA TYR A 476 -11.10 -24.05 -13.90
C TYR A 476 -10.78 -24.58 -15.30
N ARG A 477 -10.02 -23.81 -16.09
CA ARG A 477 -9.59 -24.21 -17.44
C ARG A 477 -8.74 -25.49 -17.41
N ASN A 478 -7.82 -25.61 -16.44
CA ASN A 478 -7.01 -26.81 -16.27
C ASN A 478 -7.87 -28.03 -15.88
N ALA A 479 -8.86 -27.87 -15.01
CA ALA A 479 -9.78 -28.95 -14.64
C ALA A 479 -10.62 -29.43 -15.83
N LEU A 480 -11.15 -28.50 -16.62
CA LEU A 480 -11.86 -28.83 -17.86
C LEU A 480 -10.96 -29.56 -18.86
N ALA A 481 -9.74 -29.06 -19.07
CA ALA A 481 -8.77 -29.69 -19.94
C ALA A 481 -8.46 -31.13 -19.48
N ALA A 482 -8.22 -31.34 -18.18
CA ALA A 482 -7.97 -32.67 -17.63
C ALA A 482 -9.16 -33.63 -17.80
N ALA A 483 -10.38 -33.13 -17.60
CA ALA A 483 -11.60 -33.92 -17.80
C ALA A 483 -11.76 -34.35 -19.27
N VAL A 484 -11.55 -33.43 -20.21
CA VAL A 484 -11.60 -33.70 -21.65
C VAL A 484 -10.48 -34.68 -22.06
N THR A 485 -9.24 -34.43 -21.65
CA THR A 485 -8.09 -35.31 -21.94
C THR A 485 -8.34 -36.74 -21.45
N THR A 486 -8.87 -36.89 -20.24
CA THR A 486 -9.22 -38.20 -19.67
C THR A 486 -10.28 -38.91 -20.52
N ALA A 487 -11.36 -38.20 -20.88
CA ALA A 487 -12.42 -38.76 -21.71
C ALA A 487 -11.94 -39.16 -23.11
N THR A 488 -11.08 -38.34 -23.72
CA THR A 488 -10.50 -38.65 -25.03
C THR A 488 -9.52 -39.81 -24.97
N ALA A 489 -8.69 -39.91 -23.94
CA ALA A 489 -7.78 -41.04 -23.76
C ALA A 489 -8.56 -42.36 -23.68
N VAL A 490 -9.63 -42.40 -22.90
CA VAL A 490 -10.51 -43.58 -22.79
C VAL A 490 -11.16 -43.93 -24.13
N ARG A 491 -11.71 -42.93 -24.84
CA ARG A 491 -12.32 -43.11 -26.16
C ARG A 491 -11.33 -43.71 -27.16
N ASP A 492 -10.07 -43.26 -27.11
CA ASP A 492 -9.04 -43.59 -28.08
C ASP A 492 -8.19 -44.80 -27.66
N GLY A 493 -8.54 -45.47 -26.55
CA GLY A 493 -7.84 -46.66 -26.03
C GLY A 493 -6.45 -46.37 -25.47
N LEU A 494 -6.17 -45.11 -25.11
CA LEU A 494 -4.91 -44.66 -24.53
C LEU A 494 -4.95 -44.74 -22.99
N PRO A 495 -3.80 -44.91 -22.32
CA PRO A 495 -3.72 -44.83 -20.87
C PRO A 495 -4.24 -43.48 -20.34
N VAL A 496 -4.96 -43.53 -19.22
CA VAL A 496 -5.32 -42.31 -18.46
C VAL A 496 -4.13 -41.88 -17.61
N GLU A 497 -3.63 -40.68 -17.87
CA GLU A 497 -2.50 -40.09 -17.13
C GLU A 497 -2.99 -39.15 -16.02
N GLY A 498 -2.24 -39.09 -14.92
CA GLY A 498 -2.50 -38.18 -13.80
C GLY A 498 -3.16 -38.82 -12.57
N ALA A 499 -3.18 -38.07 -11.47
CA ALA A 499 -3.76 -38.52 -10.21
C ALA A 499 -5.30 -38.41 -10.26
N THR A 500 -5.99 -39.49 -9.88
CA THR A 500 -7.44 -39.52 -9.74
C THR A 500 -7.80 -39.48 -8.26
N LEU A 501 -8.65 -38.54 -7.85
CA LEU A 501 -9.22 -38.54 -6.49
C LEU A 501 -10.12 -39.77 -6.32
N SER A 502 -9.95 -40.47 -5.21
CA SER A 502 -10.81 -41.58 -4.86
C SER A 502 -12.23 -41.11 -4.56
N TYR A 503 -13.20 -42.02 -4.70
CA TYR A 503 -14.59 -41.75 -4.35
C TYR A 503 -14.74 -41.28 -2.90
N ALA A 504 -14.01 -41.90 -1.97
CA ALA A 504 -14.06 -41.56 -0.56
C ALA A 504 -13.52 -40.14 -0.29
N GLU A 505 -12.45 -39.73 -0.97
CA GLU A 505 -11.91 -38.35 -0.85
C GLU A 505 -12.93 -37.31 -1.30
N VAL A 506 -13.63 -37.54 -2.41
CA VAL A 506 -14.66 -36.61 -2.91
C VAL A 506 -15.89 -36.59 -1.98
N GLN A 507 -16.32 -37.76 -1.50
CA GLN A 507 -17.46 -37.86 -0.59
C GLN A 507 -17.22 -37.15 0.74
N ALA A 508 -15.98 -37.14 1.23
CA ALA A 508 -15.59 -36.48 2.47
C ALA A 508 -15.68 -34.93 2.43
N LEU A 509 -15.81 -34.33 1.24
CA LEU A 509 -15.94 -32.87 1.09
C LEU A 509 -17.34 -32.34 1.43
N GLY A 510 -18.33 -33.22 1.52
CA GLY A 510 -19.70 -32.85 1.86
C GLY A 510 -19.75 -32.18 3.24
N VAL A 511 -20.45 -31.06 3.35
CA VAL A 511 -20.64 -30.38 4.65
C VAL A 511 -21.69 -31.14 5.45
N PRO A 512 -21.36 -31.71 6.63
CA PRO A 512 -22.35 -32.39 7.47
C PRO A 512 -23.47 -31.44 7.87
N ALA A 513 -24.71 -31.96 7.93
CA ALA A 513 -25.85 -31.19 8.41
C ALA A 513 -25.59 -30.68 9.84
N GLY A 514 -25.83 -29.38 10.09
CA GLY A 514 -25.61 -28.76 11.39
C GLY A 514 -24.19 -28.24 11.66
N THR A 515 -23.27 -28.30 10.69
CA THR A 515 -21.96 -27.64 10.81
C THR A 515 -22.16 -26.14 11.08
N PRO A 516 -21.66 -25.60 12.21
CA PRO A 516 -21.87 -24.20 12.54
C PRO A 516 -21.23 -23.33 11.47
N ARG A 517 -22.04 -22.45 10.87
CA ARG A 517 -21.53 -21.45 9.93
C ARG A 517 -20.51 -20.59 10.64
N ARG A 518 -19.42 -20.25 9.94
CA ARG A 518 -18.50 -19.25 10.46
C ARG A 518 -19.25 -17.93 10.54
N ALA A 519 -19.65 -17.54 11.75
CA ALA A 519 -20.11 -16.18 11.98
C ALA A 519 -18.94 -15.26 11.62
N LEU A 520 -19.10 -14.46 10.57
CA LEU A 520 -18.38 -13.21 10.45
C LEU A 520 -18.82 -12.44 11.69
N ARG A 521 -18.01 -12.45 12.74
CA ARG A 521 -18.33 -11.67 13.93
C ARG A 521 -18.54 -10.24 13.44
N ARG A 522 -19.74 -9.71 13.65
CA ARG A 522 -19.99 -8.27 13.62
C ARG A 522 -19.25 -7.71 14.85
N ASP A 523 -17.92 -7.67 14.77
CA ASP A 523 -17.12 -6.97 15.76
C ASP A 523 -17.37 -5.49 15.46
N SER A 524 -18.36 -4.96 16.17
CA SER A 524 -18.79 -3.56 16.24
C SER A 524 -17.71 -2.65 16.76
#